data_AF-A0AA42AYJ4-F1
#
_entry.id   AF-A0AA42AYJ4-F1
#
_cell.length_a   1.000
_cell.length_b   1.000
_cell.length_c   1.000
_cell.angle_alpha   90.00
_cell.angle_beta   90.00
_cell.angle_gamma   90.00
#
_symmetry.space_group_name_H-M   'P 1'
#
loop_
_entity.id
_entity.type
_entity.pdbx_description
1 polymer ?
#
loop_
_entity_poly.entity_id
_entity_poly.type
_entity_poly.pdbx_seq_one_letter_code
_entity_poly.pdbx_strand_id
1 'polypeptide(L)'
;MHILLQLGGPTWNVELGRRDSTTASRADANNDLPAPFMDLPALKTNFQKAGLDETDLVALSGGHAIGNRKLTCPSSGGDTRLAPFDPTAVKFDTLYFKNLVKRRGLLHSDQALFNGVSTDALVKKYSTHAGAFAADFVKSMIKMGRNKPLEGNSGQIRVNCRRIN
;
A
#
# COMPACT_ATOMS: atom_id res chain seq x y z
N MET A 1 -4.00 -7.45 -14.17
CA MET A 1 -4.42 -6.77 -12.94
C MET A 1 -5.92 -6.54 -12.97
N HIS A 2 -6.69 -7.42 -12.34
CA HIS A 2 -8.15 -7.47 -12.52
C HIS A 2 -8.94 -6.94 -11.30
N ILE A 3 -8.33 -7.00 -10.11
CA ILE A 3 -9.02 -6.65 -8.84
C ILE A 3 -9.34 -5.15 -8.74
N LEU A 4 -8.38 -4.25 -9.01
CA LEU A 4 -8.67 -2.81 -8.93
C LEU A 4 -9.69 -2.37 -9.99
N LEU A 5 -9.63 -2.95 -11.20
CA LEU A 5 -10.60 -2.66 -12.25
C LEU A 5 -12.04 -3.04 -11.83
N GLN A 6 -12.22 -4.21 -11.20
CA GLN A 6 -13.52 -4.64 -10.67
C GLN A 6 -14.07 -3.72 -9.57
N LEU A 7 -13.18 -2.95 -8.92
CA LEU A 7 -13.52 -2.03 -7.84
C LEU A 7 -13.53 -0.56 -8.30
N GLY A 8 -13.51 -0.30 -9.61
CA GLY A 8 -13.57 1.04 -10.19
C GLY A 8 -12.24 1.82 -10.18
N GLY A 9 -11.13 1.13 -9.91
CA GLY A 9 -9.79 1.71 -9.92
C GLY A 9 -9.15 1.81 -11.31
N PRO A 10 -7.98 2.46 -11.40
CA PRO A 10 -7.28 2.66 -12.67
C PRO A 10 -6.73 1.35 -13.25
N THR A 11 -6.53 1.34 -14.57
CA THR A 11 -5.87 0.26 -15.30
C THR A 11 -4.49 0.68 -15.77
N TRP A 12 -3.56 -0.28 -15.82
CA TRP A 12 -2.26 -0.07 -16.44
C TRP A 12 -1.68 -1.39 -16.96
N ASN A 13 -0.71 -1.26 -17.85
CA ASN A 13 0.04 -2.40 -18.36
C ASN A 13 1.03 -2.86 -17.27
N VAL A 14 0.84 -4.10 -16.81
CA VAL A 14 1.73 -4.72 -15.83
C VAL A 14 2.95 -5.26 -16.57
N GLU A 15 4.13 -4.89 -16.10
CA GLU A 15 5.38 -5.47 -16.59
C GLU A 15 5.52 -6.92 -16.13
N LEU A 16 5.81 -7.80 -17.10
CA LEU A 16 5.92 -9.25 -16.93
C LEU A 16 7.38 -9.70 -17.08
N GLY A 17 7.65 -10.98 -16.81
CA GLY A 17 8.99 -11.57 -16.98
C GLY A 17 9.73 -11.86 -15.67
N ARG A 18 9.17 -11.45 -14.53
CA ARG A 18 9.68 -11.82 -13.20
C ARG A 18 9.62 -13.33 -12.98
N ARG A 19 10.68 -13.86 -12.37
CA ARG A 19 10.83 -15.27 -11.98
C ARG A 19 10.73 -15.45 -10.47
N ASP A 20 10.45 -16.66 -10.03
CA ASP A 20 10.29 -17.01 -8.62
C ASP A 20 11.63 -17.29 -7.95
N SER A 21 11.77 -16.84 -6.69
CA SER A 21 12.95 -17.14 -5.87
C SER A 21 13.07 -18.63 -5.54
N THR A 22 14.21 -19.04 -5.00
CA THR A 22 14.42 -20.34 -4.35
C THR A 22 14.60 -20.20 -2.83
N THR A 23 14.51 -18.98 -2.30
CA THR A 23 14.69 -18.66 -0.89
C THR A 23 13.60 -17.70 -0.42
N ALA A 24 13.43 -17.62 0.90
CA ALA A 24 12.60 -16.63 1.57
C ALA A 24 13.37 -16.05 2.76
N SER A 25 13.16 -14.77 3.07
CA SER A 25 13.82 -14.10 4.18
C SER A 25 12.79 -13.55 5.15
N ARG A 26 12.70 -14.19 6.32
CA ARG A 26 11.84 -13.71 7.43
C ARG A 26 12.41 -12.43 8.05
N ALA A 27 13.74 -12.33 8.11
CA ALA A 27 14.41 -11.15 8.65
C ALA A 27 14.08 -9.91 7.82
N ASP A 28 14.19 -10.00 6.50
CA ASP A 28 13.87 -8.87 5.61
C ASP A 28 12.39 -8.50 5.73
N ALA A 29 11.49 -9.49 5.79
CA ALA A 29 10.06 -9.22 5.99
C ALA A 29 9.78 -8.46 7.31
N ASN A 30 10.45 -8.82 8.40
CA ASN A 30 10.28 -8.14 9.69
C ASN A 30 10.90 -6.73 9.71
N ASN A 31 11.95 -6.48 8.93
CA ASN A 31 12.71 -5.23 8.93
C ASN A 31 12.23 -4.23 7.88
N ASP A 32 11.69 -4.72 6.77
CA ASP A 32 11.38 -3.91 5.58
C ASP A 32 9.89 -3.63 5.44
N LEU A 33 8.99 -4.37 6.11
CA LEU A 33 7.56 -4.06 6.09
C LEU A 33 7.22 -2.94 7.08
N PRO A 34 6.49 -1.88 6.63
CA PRO A 34 6.10 -0.80 7.52
C PRO A 34 5.07 -1.29 8.55
N ALA A 35 5.22 -0.85 9.79
CA ALA A 35 4.29 -1.15 10.86
C ALA A 35 3.18 -0.08 10.95
N PRO A 36 1.96 -0.43 11.39
CA PRO A 36 0.83 0.50 11.39
C PRO A 36 0.98 1.67 12.38
N PHE A 37 1.96 1.58 13.29
CA PHE A 37 2.29 2.57 14.32
C PHE A 37 3.52 3.43 13.97
N MET A 38 4.09 3.30 12.76
CA MET A 38 5.19 4.16 12.32
C MET A 38 4.71 5.60 12.07
N ASP A 39 5.55 6.56 12.44
CA ASP A 39 5.37 7.98 12.13
C ASP A 39 5.85 8.31 10.70
N LEU A 40 5.62 9.54 10.25
CA LEU A 40 5.95 9.94 8.89
C LEU A 40 7.46 9.80 8.56
N PRO A 41 8.41 10.25 9.42
CA PRO A 41 9.83 10.02 9.16
C PRO A 41 10.21 8.54 9.01
N ALA A 42 9.67 7.66 9.86
CA ALA A 42 9.91 6.22 9.75
C ALA A 42 9.30 5.63 8.48
N LEU A 43 8.08 6.02 8.11
CA LEU A 43 7.43 5.61 6.87
C LEU A 43 8.23 6.04 5.63
N LYS A 44 8.68 7.29 5.58
CA LYS A 44 9.52 7.80 4.48
C LYS A 44 10.82 7.01 4.37
N THR A 45 11.50 6.77 5.49
CA THR A 45 12.73 5.97 5.52
C THR A 45 12.47 4.55 5.03
N ASN A 46 11.38 3.92 5.45
CA ASN A 46 11.00 2.57 5.04
C ASN A 46 10.74 2.48 3.53
N PHE A 47 9.95 3.39 2.96
CA PHE A 47 9.65 3.43 1.53
C PHE A 47 10.90 3.74 0.69
N GLN A 48 11.77 4.64 1.16
CA GLN A 48 13.03 4.96 0.49
C GLN A 48 13.98 3.75 0.40
N LYS A 49 13.98 2.83 1.38
CA LYS A 49 14.74 1.57 1.27
C LYS A 49 14.31 0.70 0.09
N ALA A 50 13.05 0.82 -0.33
CA ALA A 50 12.49 0.16 -1.51
C ALA A 50 12.61 1.01 -2.80
N GLY A 51 13.29 2.17 -2.75
CA GLY A 51 13.40 3.09 -3.87
C GLY A 51 12.13 3.88 -4.17
N LEU A 52 11.23 4.00 -3.21
CA LEU A 52 9.96 4.71 -3.32
C LEU A 52 10.05 6.08 -2.62
N ASP A 53 9.55 7.12 -3.28
CA ASP A 53 9.59 8.49 -2.78
C ASP A 53 8.36 8.85 -1.92
N GLU A 54 8.29 10.10 -1.45
CA GLU A 54 7.16 10.57 -0.62
C GLU A 54 5.82 10.57 -1.38
N THR A 55 5.84 10.79 -2.70
CA THR A 55 4.62 10.69 -3.51
C THR A 55 4.16 9.24 -3.59
N ASP A 56 5.10 8.31 -3.75
CA ASP A 56 4.82 6.88 -3.77
C ASP A 56 4.25 6.38 -2.44
N LEU A 57 4.80 6.86 -1.31
CA LEU A 57 4.25 6.60 0.02
C LEU A 57 2.77 7.01 0.10
N VAL A 58 2.46 8.28 -0.18
CA VAL A 58 1.09 8.80 -0.04
C VAL A 58 0.13 8.13 -1.03
N ALA A 59 0.57 7.90 -2.27
CA ALA A 59 -0.25 7.24 -3.27
C ALA A 59 -0.56 5.79 -2.88
N LEU A 60 0.46 4.98 -2.54
CA LEU A 60 0.28 3.57 -2.21
C LEU A 60 -0.49 3.36 -0.90
N SER A 61 -0.39 4.27 0.07
CA SER A 61 -1.27 4.28 1.25
C SER A 61 -2.76 4.40 0.90
N GLY A 62 -3.09 4.99 -0.26
CA GLY A 62 -4.44 4.98 -0.81
C GLY A 62 -5.01 3.59 -1.10
N GLY A 63 -4.16 2.54 -1.12
CA GLY A 63 -4.61 1.15 -1.16
C GLY A 63 -5.50 0.75 0.03
N HIS A 64 -5.41 1.45 1.16
CA HIS A 64 -6.31 1.27 2.30
C HIS A 64 -7.77 1.72 2.03
N ALA A 65 -8.06 2.35 0.88
CA ALA A 65 -9.44 2.57 0.45
C ALA A 65 -10.22 1.25 0.23
N ILE A 66 -9.51 0.14 0.00
CA ILE A 66 -10.10 -1.18 -0.25
C ILE A 66 -9.68 -2.16 0.85
N GLY A 67 -10.62 -2.98 1.31
CA GLY A 67 -10.33 -4.15 2.14
C GLY A 67 -10.66 -3.97 3.63
N ASN A 68 -10.41 -5.05 4.38
CA ASN A 68 -10.74 -5.17 5.79
C ASN A 68 -9.46 -5.23 6.64
N ARG A 69 -9.51 -4.63 7.83
CA ARG A 69 -8.49 -4.69 8.89
C ARG A 69 -8.92 -5.68 9.96
N LYS A 70 -7.99 -6.16 10.79
CA LYS A 70 -8.34 -6.60 12.16
C LYS A 70 -8.82 -5.40 12.99
N LEU A 71 -10.02 -5.48 13.55
CA LEU A 71 -10.59 -4.55 14.50
C LEU A 71 -9.73 -4.57 15.77
N THR A 72 -8.87 -3.57 15.93
CA THR A 72 -8.50 -3.09 17.26
C THR A 72 -9.73 -2.42 17.84
N CYS A 73 -10.32 -2.99 18.89
CA CYS A 73 -11.19 -2.35 19.91
C CYS A 73 -12.03 -3.41 20.64
N PRO A 74 -11.49 -3.96 21.74
CA PRO A 74 -11.81 -3.54 23.11
C PRO A 74 -10.52 -3.26 23.92
N SER A 75 -10.63 -2.67 25.13
CA SER A 75 -9.49 -2.42 26.02
C SER A 75 -8.73 -3.69 26.43
N SER A 76 -9.34 -4.87 26.29
CA SER A 76 -8.69 -6.17 26.22
C SER A 76 -9.53 -7.18 25.40
N GLY A 77 -8.87 -8.17 24.79
CA GLY A 77 -9.51 -9.23 23.98
C GLY A 77 -9.90 -8.80 22.56
N GLY A 78 -10.54 -9.66 21.78
CA GLY A 78 -11.13 -9.28 20.49
C GLY A 78 -10.18 -9.09 19.30
N ASP A 79 -8.89 -9.41 19.44
CA ASP A 79 -7.83 -9.22 18.42
C ASP A 79 -8.10 -9.86 17.04
N THR A 80 -9.04 -10.80 16.95
CA THR A 80 -9.43 -11.50 15.73
C THR A 80 -10.63 -10.88 15.01
N ARG A 81 -11.33 -9.92 15.61
CA ARG A 81 -12.47 -9.23 14.96
C ARG A 81 -11.94 -8.44 13.76
N LEU A 82 -12.75 -8.26 12.72
CA LEU A 82 -12.38 -7.46 11.54
C LEU A 82 -13.23 -6.18 11.46
N ALA A 83 -12.66 -5.10 10.94
CA ALA A 83 -13.35 -3.85 10.62
C ALA A 83 -12.93 -3.37 9.23
N PRO A 84 -13.83 -2.79 8.43
CA PRO A 84 -13.45 -2.15 7.18
C PRO A 84 -12.42 -1.03 7.42
N PHE A 85 -11.44 -0.88 6.51
CA PHE A 85 -10.56 0.29 6.52
C PHE A 85 -11.30 1.58 6.12
N ASP A 86 -12.35 1.44 5.31
CA ASP A 86 -13.23 2.51 4.84
C ASP A 86 -14.69 2.03 4.87
N PRO A 87 -15.69 2.86 5.25
CA PRO A 87 -17.11 2.55 5.07
C PRO A 87 -17.52 2.17 3.63
N THR A 88 -16.74 2.51 2.60
CA THR A 88 -16.92 2.04 1.21
C THR A 88 -15.82 1.07 0.76
N ALA A 89 -15.43 0.11 1.60
CA ALA A 89 -14.36 -0.88 1.39
C ALA A 89 -14.43 -1.76 0.10
N VAL A 90 -15.40 -1.49 -0.78
CA VAL A 90 -15.64 -2.15 -2.07
C VAL A 90 -15.42 -1.22 -3.27
N LYS A 91 -14.91 0.02 -3.08
CA LYS A 91 -14.60 0.95 -4.17
C LYS A 91 -13.22 1.57 -4.03
N PHE A 92 -12.48 1.62 -5.12
CA PHE A 92 -11.25 2.41 -5.21
C PHE A 92 -11.62 3.88 -5.44
N ASP A 93 -11.65 4.69 -4.40
CA ASP A 93 -12.00 6.10 -4.50
C ASP A 93 -11.10 6.99 -3.63
N THR A 94 -11.45 8.28 -3.55
CA THR A 94 -10.69 9.27 -2.77
C THR A 94 -11.14 9.39 -1.32
N LEU A 95 -12.05 8.52 -0.85
CA LEU A 95 -12.63 8.60 0.49
C LEU A 95 -11.58 8.39 1.58
N TYR A 96 -10.60 7.53 1.33
CA TYR A 96 -9.40 7.39 2.17
C TYR A 96 -8.78 8.76 2.51
N PHE A 97 -8.43 9.56 1.50
CA PHE A 97 -7.81 10.88 1.71
C PHE A 97 -8.79 11.90 2.32
N LYS A 98 -10.09 11.83 1.97
CA LYS A 98 -11.12 12.66 2.61
C LYS A 98 -11.23 12.37 4.11
N ASN A 99 -11.05 11.11 4.52
CA ASN A 99 -11.05 10.71 5.92
C ASN A 99 -9.81 11.25 6.65
N LEU A 100 -8.63 11.19 6.03
CA LEU A 100 -7.40 11.78 6.62
C LEU A 100 -7.56 13.28 6.88
N VAL A 101 -8.11 14.03 5.92
CA VAL A 101 -8.37 15.48 6.06
C VAL A 101 -9.34 15.77 7.21
N LYS A 102 -10.31 14.88 7.43
CA LYS A 102 -11.29 14.97 8.53
C LYS A 102 -10.77 14.42 9.86
N ARG A 103 -9.48 14.06 9.95
CA ARG A 103 -8.85 13.40 11.11
C ARG A 103 -9.54 12.08 11.50
N ARG A 104 -9.94 11.32 10.48
CA ARG A 104 -10.58 10.00 10.60
C ARG A 104 -9.69 8.90 10.01
N GLY A 105 -8.38 9.12 9.95
CA GLY A 105 -7.40 8.08 9.63
C GLY A 105 -7.46 6.95 10.66
N LEU A 106 -7.49 5.71 10.17
CA LEU A 106 -7.81 4.56 11.00
C LEU A 106 -6.57 4.00 11.71
N LEU A 107 -5.42 3.99 11.05
CA LEU A 107 -4.13 3.65 11.64
C LEU A 107 -3.37 4.92 12.04
N HIS A 108 -2.44 4.78 12.99
CA HIS A 108 -1.51 5.87 13.30
C HIS A 108 -0.71 6.28 12.05
N SER A 109 -0.19 5.31 11.31
CA SER A 109 0.50 5.51 10.02
C SER A 109 -0.36 6.21 8.96
N ASP A 110 -1.68 6.00 8.95
CA ASP A 110 -2.59 6.71 8.04
C ASP A 110 -2.67 8.19 8.42
N GLN A 111 -2.99 8.47 9.69
CA GLN A 111 -3.16 9.86 10.13
C GLN A 111 -1.82 10.61 10.20
N ALA A 112 -0.70 9.91 10.28
CA ALA A 112 0.64 10.50 10.18
C ALA A 112 0.90 11.17 8.81
N LEU A 113 0.16 10.81 7.76
CA LEU A 113 0.24 11.45 6.44
C LEU A 113 -0.45 12.83 6.40
N PHE A 114 -1.27 13.17 7.40
CA PHE A 114 -2.02 14.42 7.44
C PHE A 114 -2.12 14.97 8.87
N ASN A 115 -1.14 15.78 9.26
CA ASN A 115 -1.06 16.34 10.62
C ASN A 115 -0.15 17.58 10.70
N GLY A 116 -0.17 18.45 9.68
CA GLY A 116 0.74 19.60 9.61
C GLY A 116 2.13 19.23 9.12
N VAL A 117 2.20 18.25 8.21
CA VAL A 117 3.45 17.64 7.72
C VAL A 117 3.64 17.88 6.22
N SER A 118 4.79 17.47 5.67
CA SER A 118 5.15 17.70 4.26
C SER A 118 4.15 17.07 3.27
N THR A 119 3.50 15.97 3.65
CA THR A 119 2.54 15.24 2.82
C THR A 119 1.15 15.88 2.76
N ASP A 120 0.85 16.88 3.60
CA ASP A 120 -0.49 17.47 3.73
C ASP A 120 -1.05 18.01 2.41
N ALA A 121 -0.20 18.66 1.60
CA ALA A 121 -0.61 19.23 0.31
C ALA A 121 -1.04 18.14 -0.68
N LEU A 122 -0.32 17.01 -0.69
CA LEU A 122 -0.61 15.89 -1.57
C LEU A 122 -1.88 15.14 -1.13
N VAL A 123 -2.07 14.94 0.18
CA VAL A 123 -3.30 14.37 0.74
C VAL A 123 -4.52 15.23 0.38
N LYS A 124 -4.42 16.57 0.53
CA LYS A 124 -5.48 17.50 0.12
C LYS A 124 -5.79 17.39 -1.37
N LYS A 125 -4.75 17.33 -2.22
CA LYS A 125 -4.90 17.15 -3.66
C LYS A 125 -5.67 15.87 -3.98
N TYR A 126 -5.24 14.72 -3.46
CA TYR A 126 -5.89 13.44 -3.72
C TYR A 126 -7.32 13.36 -3.18
N SER A 127 -7.62 14.03 -2.05
CA SER A 127 -8.98 14.07 -1.49
C SER A 127 -10.03 14.68 -2.43
N THR A 128 -9.60 15.52 -3.38
CA THR A 128 -10.48 16.27 -4.30
C THR A 128 -10.26 15.89 -5.77
N HIS A 129 -9.10 15.35 -6.13
CA HIS A 129 -8.71 15.06 -7.51
C HIS A 129 -8.44 13.57 -7.71
N ALA A 130 -9.51 12.80 -7.98
CA ALA A 130 -9.42 11.36 -8.22
C ALA A 130 -8.48 10.99 -9.37
N GLY A 131 -8.46 11.78 -10.46
CA GLY A 131 -7.55 11.55 -11.58
C GLY A 131 -6.07 11.72 -11.22
N ALA A 132 -5.74 12.68 -10.36
CA ALA A 132 -4.37 12.86 -9.89
C ALA A 132 -3.92 11.69 -9.00
N PHE A 133 -4.78 11.27 -8.07
CA PHE A 133 -4.54 10.09 -7.25
C PHE A 133 -4.33 8.84 -8.10
N ALA A 134 -5.25 8.57 -9.03
CA ALA A 134 -5.17 7.39 -9.90
C ALA A 134 -3.89 7.38 -10.74
N ALA A 135 -3.48 8.52 -11.31
CA ALA A 135 -2.28 8.63 -12.11
C ALA A 135 -1.01 8.32 -11.31
N ASP A 136 -0.89 8.89 -10.11
CA ASP A 136 0.29 8.67 -9.27
C ASP A 136 0.28 7.28 -8.64
N PHE A 137 -0.89 6.75 -8.26
CA PHE A 137 -1.05 5.37 -7.80
C PHE A 137 -0.54 4.36 -8.83
N VAL A 138 -0.90 4.52 -10.11
CA VAL A 138 -0.41 3.68 -11.21
C VAL A 138 1.12 3.73 -11.31
N LYS A 139 1.70 4.94 -11.31
CA LYS A 139 3.17 5.11 -11.38
C LYS A 139 3.86 4.42 -10.21
N SER A 140 3.35 4.61 -9.00
CA SER A 140 3.91 4.02 -7.79
C SER A 140 3.80 2.50 -7.77
N MET A 141 2.69 1.94 -8.26
CA MET A 141 2.55 0.49 -8.42
C MET A 141 3.51 -0.10 -9.45
N ILE A 142 3.78 0.61 -10.55
CA ILE A 142 4.79 0.20 -11.54
C ILE A 142 6.19 0.23 -10.91
N LYS A 143 6.56 1.32 -10.23
CA LYS A 143 7.83 1.42 -9.51
C LYS A 143 7.99 0.28 -8.49
N MET A 144 6.97 0.02 -7.68
CA MET A 144 6.96 -1.07 -6.71
C MET A 144 7.12 -2.45 -7.39
N GLY A 145 6.50 -2.65 -8.56
CA GLY A 145 6.64 -3.87 -9.36
C GLY A 145 8.03 -4.11 -9.97
N ARG A 146 8.85 -3.05 -10.07
CA ARG A 146 10.25 -3.09 -10.54
C ARG A 146 11.26 -3.27 -9.41
N ASN A 147 10.81 -3.48 -8.16
CA ASN A 147 11.73 -3.66 -7.05
C ASN A 147 12.44 -5.03 -7.15
N LYS A 148 13.74 -4.99 -7.45
CA LYS A 148 14.70 -6.12 -7.45
C LYS A 148 14.16 -7.42 -8.08
N PRO A 149 13.70 -7.40 -9.36
CA PRO A 149 13.16 -8.59 -10.01
C PRO A 149 14.25 -9.64 -10.25
N LEU A 150 13.86 -10.92 -10.20
CA LEU A 150 14.66 -12.01 -10.78
C LEU A 150 14.30 -12.16 -12.25
N GLU A 151 15.30 -12.09 -13.12
CA GLU A 151 15.15 -12.11 -14.58
C GLU A 151 16.15 -13.04 -15.25
N GLY A 152 15.95 -13.32 -16.53
CA GLY A 152 16.82 -14.19 -17.33
C GLY A 152 16.91 -15.60 -16.75
N ASN A 153 18.12 -16.04 -16.42
CA ASN A 153 18.37 -17.37 -15.86
C ASN A 153 18.33 -17.41 -14.32
N SER A 154 18.07 -16.28 -13.66
CA SER A 154 17.98 -16.21 -12.20
C SER A 154 16.62 -16.69 -11.71
N GLY A 155 16.59 -17.62 -10.74
CA GLY A 155 15.34 -18.19 -10.22
C GLY A 155 14.66 -19.18 -11.17
N GLN A 156 13.37 -19.44 -10.95
CA GLN A 156 12.61 -20.48 -11.64
C GLN A 156 11.17 -20.06 -11.98
N ILE A 157 10.47 -20.85 -12.78
CA ILE A 157 9.01 -20.76 -12.92
C ILE A 157 8.41 -21.90 -12.11
N ARG A 158 7.82 -21.61 -10.94
CA ARG A 158 7.27 -22.66 -10.07
C ARG A 158 5.98 -23.23 -10.65
N VAL A 159 5.85 -24.55 -10.62
CA VAL A 159 4.56 -25.22 -10.94
C VAL A 159 3.59 -25.10 -9.76
N ASN A 160 4.12 -25.00 -8.54
CA ASN A 160 3.35 -24.79 -7.33
C ASN A 160 3.99 -23.68 -6.50
N CYS A 161 3.31 -22.53 -6.35
CA CYS A 161 3.86 -21.35 -5.68
C CYS A 161 4.27 -21.60 -4.21
N ARG A 162 3.76 -22.66 -3.57
CA ARG A 162 4.05 -22.99 -2.16
C ARG A 162 5.36 -23.75 -1.95
N ARG A 163 6.03 -24.21 -3.01
CA ARG A 163 7.30 -24.96 -2.91
C ARG A 163 8.25 -24.67 -4.08
N ILE A 164 9.52 -24.95 -3.88
CA ILE A 164 10.53 -24.97 -4.95
C ILE A 164 10.26 -26.20 -5.84
N ASN A 165 10.58 -26.10 -7.13
CA ASN A 165 10.46 -27.23 -8.05
C ASN A 165 11.42 -28.36 -7.68
#